data_AF-A0A0N1I5Y0-F1
#
_entry.id   AF-A0A0N1I5Y0-F1
#
_cell.length_a   1.000
_cell.length_b   1.000
_cell.length_c   1.000
_cell.angle_alpha   90.00
_cell.angle_beta   90.00
_cell.angle_gamma   90.00
#
_symmetry.space_group_name_H-M   'P 1'
#
loop_
_entity.id
_entity.type
_entity.pdbx_description
1 polymer ?
#
loop_
_entity_poly.entity_id
_entity_poly.type
_entity_poly.pdbx_seq_one_letter_code
_entity_poly.pdbx_strand_id
1 'polypeptide(L)'
;MSFYMRRAVFFGSVWGLGDFFAQFYGAHKEAAVRRARGEKREGPRPSGAQMLAMLDKERLAQNFVFGLMAGPAIAQYEKLLPRIFGLLTRSATPCLCALGLQQIAVTPLILWSYFNAMTAVRGGLSDPSFMNAHDAGAYQRNDVASVEQHIVKRVMPYSLLTSWGVYTPLYIFAYIGPFRGATFLSGCLFVPWCGLLSYTQDCELL
;
A
#
# COMPACT_ATOMS: atom_id res chain seq x y z
N MET A 1 -5.27 14.13 21.48
CA MET A 1 -5.22 12.92 20.62
C MET A 1 -3.91 12.19 20.86
N SER A 2 -3.97 10.92 21.28
CA SER A 2 -2.77 10.12 21.58
C SER A 2 -1.92 9.88 20.33
N PHE A 3 -0.63 9.60 20.52
CA PHE A 3 0.30 9.31 19.41
C PHE A 3 -0.20 8.14 18.54
N TYR A 4 -0.68 7.06 19.16
CA TYR A 4 -1.24 5.91 18.46
C TYR A 4 -2.47 6.30 17.63
N MET A 5 -3.38 7.11 18.18
CA MET A 5 -4.56 7.56 17.46
C MET A 5 -4.19 8.46 16.27
N ARG A 6 -3.18 9.34 16.43
CA ARG A 6 -2.65 10.15 15.32
C ARG A 6 -2.10 9.27 14.20
N ARG A 7 -1.35 8.23 14.54
CA ARG A 7 -0.81 7.29 13.56
C ARG A 7 -1.90 6.45 12.91
N ALA A 8 -2.87 5.96 13.67
CA ALA A 8 -4.03 5.25 13.12
C ALA A 8 -4.76 6.10 12.08
N VAL A 9 -5.13 7.34 12.42
CA VAL A 9 -5.83 8.25 11.50
C VAL A 9 -4.97 8.58 10.28
N PHE A 10 -3.68 8.84 10.47
CA PHE A 10 -2.77 9.11 9.35
C PHE A 10 -2.68 7.90 8.40
N PHE A 11 -2.42 6.71 8.92
CA PHE A 11 -2.28 5.51 8.10
C PHE A 11 -3.62 5.12 7.45
N GLY A 12 -4.74 5.15 8.16
CA GLY A 12 -6.07 4.99 7.56
C GLY A 12 -6.28 5.94 6.38
N SER A 13 -5.94 7.22 6.57
CA SER A 13 -6.09 8.23 5.52
C SER A 13 -5.20 7.97 4.31
N VAL A 14 -3.90 7.68 4.48
CA VAL A 14 -3.01 7.46 3.32
C VAL A 14 -3.33 6.18 2.55
N TRP A 15 -3.78 5.13 3.24
CA TRP A 15 -4.23 3.90 2.59
C TRP A 15 -5.52 4.12 1.80
N GLY A 16 -6.52 4.79 2.39
CA GLY A 16 -7.76 5.13 1.70
C GLY A 16 -7.55 6.09 0.52
N LEU A 17 -6.74 7.14 0.71
CA LEU A 17 -6.40 8.08 -0.37
C LEU A 17 -5.57 7.42 -1.47
N GLY A 18 -4.64 6.53 -1.11
CA GLY A 18 -3.84 5.78 -2.07
C GLY A 18 -4.73 4.97 -3.01
N ASP A 19 -5.66 4.19 -2.44
CA ASP A 19 -6.61 3.41 -3.24
C ASP A 19 -7.57 4.28 -4.07
N PHE A 20 -8.04 5.39 -3.50
CA PHE A 20 -8.85 6.37 -4.23
C PHE A 20 -8.12 6.83 -5.50
N PHE A 21 -6.85 7.23 -5.38
CA PHE A 21 -6.06 7.65 -6.53
C PHE A 21 -5.76 6.51 -7.50
N ALA A 22 -5.57 5.28 -7.00
CA ALA A 22 -5.38 4.11 -7.85
C ALA A 22 -6.61 3.83 -8.73
N GLN A 23 -7.80 3.77 -8.12
CA GLN A 23 -9.06 3.57 -8.85
C GLN A 23 -9.33 4.72 -9.82
N PHE A 24 -9.12 5.97 -9.37
CA PHE A 24 -9.30 7.15 -10.22
C PHE A 24 -8.35 7.15 -11.41
N TYR A 25 -7.08 6.80 -11.20
CA TYR A 25 -6.09 6.68 -12.27
C TYR A 25 -6.45 5.55 -13.25
N GLY A 26 -6.87 4.38 -12.76
CA GLY A 26 -7.33 3.26 -13.57
C GLY A 26 -8.45 3.68 -14.52
N ALA A 27 -9.48 4.36 -14.01
CA ALA A 27 -10.58 4.86 -14.82
C ALA A 27 -10.13 5.89 -15.89
N HIS A 28 -9.16 6.75 -15.57
CA HIS A 28 -8.62 7.71 -16.54
C HIS A 28 -7.77 7.03 -17.62
N LYS A 29 -6.97 6.04 -17.23
CA LYS A 29 -6.14 5.24 -18.14
C LYS A 29 -7.03 4.49 -19.12
N GLU A 30 -8.07 3.82 -18.64
CA GLU A 30 -9.01 3.10 -19.50
C GLU A 30 -9.72 4.05 -20.48
N ALA A 31 -10.22 5.18 -19.99
CA ALA A 31 -10.86 6.18 -20.85
C ALA A 31 -9.89 6.74 -21.92
N ALA A 32 -8.60 6.93 -21.58
CA ALA A 32 -7.59 7.36 -22.53
C ALA A 32 -7.30 6.28 -23.59
N VAL A 33 -7.23 5.00 -23.19
CA VAL A 33 -7.03 3.86 -24.10
C VAL A 33 -8.21 3.73 -25.07
N ARG A 34 -9.45 3.85 -24.59
CA ARG A 34 -10.66 3.82 -25.46
C ARG A 34 -10.66 4.94 -26.48
N ARG A 35 -10.27 6.16 -26.08
CA ARG A 35 -10.09 7.28 -27.02
C ARG A 35 -9.01 7.01 -28.07
N ALA A 36 -7.88 6.43 -27.66
CA ALA A 36 -6.82 6.05 -28.59
C ALA A 36 -7.28 4.96 -29.59
N ARG A 37 -8.22 4.09 -29.18
CA ARG A 37 -8.89 3.11 -30.05
C ARG A 37 -9.99 3.71 -30.94
N GLY A 38 -10.28 5.01 -30.83
CA GLY A 38 -11.30 5.69 -31.61
C GLY A 38 -12.73 5.46 -31.12
N GLU A 39 -12.93 4.88 -29.94
CA GLU A 39 -14.25 4.71 -29.36
C GLU A 39 -14.85 6.08 -29.02
N LYS A 40 -15.99 6.41 -29.65
CA LYS A 40 -16.72 7.63 -29.35
C LYS A 40 -17.38 7.47 -27.99
N ARG A 41 -17.24 8.48 -27.14
CA ARG A 41 -17.89 8.50 -25.83
C ARG A 41 -19.41 8.53 -26.02
N GLU A 42 -20.09 7.52 -25.50
CA GLU A 42 -21.54 7.55 -25.38
C GLU A 42 -21.93 8.42 -24.18
N GLY A 43 -22.67 9.49 -24.45
CA GLY A 43 -23.26 10.34 -23.41
C GLY A 43 -22.36 11.44 -22.83
N PRO A 44 -22.95 12.27 -21.94
CA PRO A 44 -22.28 13.42 -21.34
C PRO A 44 -21.14 13.00 -20.42
N ARG A 45 -20.21 13.94 -20.16
CA ARG A 45 -19.15 13.73 -19.16
C ARG A 45 -19.79 13.55 -17.79
N PRO A 46 -19.47 12.47 -17.05
CA PRO A 46 -19.98 12.30 -15.70
C PRO A 46 -19.50 13.47 -14.84
N SER A 47 -20.39 13.96 -14.01
CA SER A 47 -20.08 14.94 -12.97
C SER A 47 -19.12 14.33 -11.94
N GLY A 48 -18.45 15.17 -11.15
CA GLY A 48 -17.58 14.70 -10.06
C GLY A 48 -18.30 13.75 -9.10
N ALA A 49 -19.56 14.03 -8.77
CA ALA A 49 -20.39 13.16 -7.93
C ALA A 49 -20.65 11.78 -8.57
N GLN A 50 -20.88 11.75 -9.89
CA GLN A 50 -21.03 10.49 -10.62
C GLN A 50 -19.71 9.70 -10.68
N MET A 51 -18.57 10.38 -10.83
CA MET A 51 -17.26 9.73 -10.78
C MET A 51 -16.98 9.13 -9.39
N LEU A 52 -17.34 9.84 -8.32
CA LEU A 52 -17.23 9.32 -6.96
C LEU A 52 -18.18 8.13 -6.70
N ALA A 53 -19.35 8.12 -7.33
CA ALA A 53 -20.29 7.01 -7.23
C ALA A 53 -19.81 5.75 -7.97
N MET A 54 -18.94 5.90 -8.97
CA MET A 54 -18.31 4.79 -9.72
C MET A 54 -17.14 4.14 -8.98
N LEU A 55 -16.69 4.71 -7.86
CA LEU A 55 -15.63 4.11 -7.06
C LEU A 55 -16.15 2.88 -6.32
N ASP A 56 -15.29 1.87 -6.20
CA ASP A 56 -15.51 0.76 -5.30
C ASP A 56 -15.30 1.24 -3.85
N LYS A 57 -16.42 1.59 -3.22
CA LYS A 57 -16.48 2.11 -1.85
C LYS A 57 -16.13 1.03 -0.83
N GLU A 58 -16.41 -0.23 -1.13
CA GLU A 58 -16.11 -1.34 -0.24
C GLU A 58 -14.60 -1.56 -0.18
N ARG A 59 -13.96 -1.60 -1.35
CA ARG A 59 -12.50 -1.67 -1.50
C ARG A 59 -11.80 -0.51 -0.78
N LEU A 60 -12.33 0.72 -0.92
CA LEU A 60 -11.83 1.90 -0.20
C LEU A 60 -11.94 1.74 1.32
N ALA A 61 -13.07 1.24 1.80
CA ALA A 61 -13.30 1.01 3.22
C ALA A 61 -12.36 -0.06 3.78
N GLN A 62 -12.15 -1.15 3.05
CA GLN A 62 -11.20 -2.21 3.44
C GLN A 62 -9.77 -1.67 3.55
N ASN A 63 -9.30 -0.90 2.55
CA ASN A 63 -7.99 -0.25 2.58
C ASN A 63 -7.85 0.74 3.75
N PHE A 64 -8.88 1.56 3.98
CA PHE A 64 -8.92 2.48 5.10
C PHE A 64 -8.83 1.75 6.46
N VAL A 65 -9.61 0.68 6.64
CA VAL A 65 -9.60 -0.15 7.85
C VAL A 65 -8.24 -0.82 8.05
N PHE A 66 -7.62 -1.33 6.99
CA PHE A 66 -6.25 -1.86 7.08
C PHE A 66 -5.28 -0.79 7.59
N GLY A 67 -5.33 0.42 7.03
CA GLY A 67 -4.49 1.53 7.50
C GLY A 67 -4.74 1.92 8.96
N LEU A 68 -6.00 1.91 9.41
CA LEU A 68 -6.36 2.14 10.81
C LEU A 68 -5.74 1.09 11.74
N MET A 69 -5.67 -0.17 11.32
CA MET A 69 -5.10 -1.28 12.09
C MET A 69 -3.58 -1.30 12.05
N ALA A 70 -2.98 -0.98 10.89
CA ALA A 70 -1.53 -0.91 10.72
C ALA A 70 -0.93 0.28 11.49
N GLY A 71 -1.64 1.40 11.59
CA GLY A 71 -1.14 2.62 12.22
C GLY A 71 -0.66 2.46 13.67
N PRO A 72 -1.43 1.82 14.58
CA PRO A 72 -0.98 1.51 15.93
C PRO A 72 0.25 0.61 15.99
N ALA A 73 0.36 -0.39 15.10
CA ALA A 73 1.53 -1.26 15.03
C ALA A 73 2.79 -0.48 14.60
N ILE A 74 2.66 0.38 13.59
CA ILE A 74 3.74 1.28 13.15
C ILE A 74 4.10 2.28 14.26
N ALA A 75 3.12 2.82 14.97
CA ALA A 75 3.36 3.71 16.11
C ALA A 75 4.15 3.01 17.22
N GLN A 76 3.86 1.73 17.49
CA GLN A 76 4.61 0.95 18.45
C GLN A 76 6.06 0.74 17.98
N TYR A 77 6.26 0.38 16.71
CA TYR A 77 7.58 0.27 16.10
C TYR A 77 8.39 1.58 16.20
N GLU A 78 7.79 2.72 15.85
CA GLU A 78 8.44 4.04 15.92
C GLU A 78 8.83 4.42 17.36
N LYS A 79 8.08 3.99 18.37
CA LYS A 79 8.45 4.18 19.78
C LYS A 79 9.59 3.26 20.23
N LEU A 80 9.72 2.08 19.62
CA LEU A 80 10.81 1.15 19.93
C LEU A 80 12.12 1.56 19.27
N LEU A 81 12.08 2.24 18.12
CA LEU A 81 13.27 2.65 17.37
C LEU A 81 14.33 3.38 18.23
N PRO A 82 14.01 4.43 19.00
CA PRO A 82 14.99 5.10 19.85
C PRO A 82 15.52 4.23 20.99
N ARG A 83 14.77 3.20 21.42
CA ARG A 83 15.22 2.26 22.45
C ARG A 83 16.23 1.26 21.91
N ILE A 84 16.09 0.88 20.64
CA ILE A 84 16.96 -0.10 19.98
C ILE A 84 18.23 0.58 19.46
N PHE A 85 18.10 1.72 18.79
CA PHE A 85 19.20 2.36 18.06
C PHE A 85 19.68 3.69 18.65
N GLY A 86 19.00 4.22 19.67
CA GLY A 86 19.31 5.53 20.23
C GLY A 86 18.80 6.70 19.38
N LEU A 87 19.45 7.86 19.51
CA LEU A 87 19.06 9.07 18.79
C LEU A 87 19.38 8.94 17.30
N LEU A 88 18.35 9.08 16.46
CA LEU A 88 18.49 9.07 15.00
C LEU A 88 18.99 10.41 14.44
N THR A 89 18.70 11.52 15.12
CA THR A 89 19.08 12.85 14.67
C THR A 89 20.60 13.05 14.73
N ARG A 90 21.18 13.53 13.62
CA ARG A 90 22.62 13.74 13.42
C ARG A 90 23.49 12.48 13.59
N SER A 91 22.89 11.29 13.59
CA SER A 91 23.61 10.03 13.72
C SER A 91 23.32 9.10 12.54
N ALA A 92 24.28 8.95 11.64
CA ALA A 92 24.09 8.20 10.40
C ALA A 92 23.90 6.69 10.66
N THR A 93 24.72 6.10 11.54
CA THR A 93 24.68 4.66 11.83
C THR A 93 23.33 4.21 12.37
N PRO A 94 22.75 4.82 13.43
CA PRO A 94 21.39 4.51 13.88
C PRO A 94 20.33 4.65 12.80
N CYS A 95 20.41 5.69 11.95
CA CYS A 95 19.48 5.86 10.84
C CYS A 95 19.57 4.74 9.81
N LEU A 96 20.78 4.33 9.44
CA LEU A 96 21.00 3.22 8.50
C LEU A 96 20.54 1.88 9.09
N CYS A 97 20.84 1.61 10.36
CA CYS A 97 20.38 0.40 11.04
C CYS A 97 18.85 0.36 11.15
N ALA A 98 18.22 1.49 11.50
CA ALA A 98 16.78 1.59 11.60
C ALA A 98 16.09 1.48 10.23
N LEU A 99 16.64 2.10 9.18
CA LEU A 99 16.18 1.91 7.80
C LEU A 99 16.35 0.45 7.35
N GLY A 100 17.47 -0.19 7.70
CA GLY A 100 17.70 -1.61 7.44
C GLY A 100 16.63 -2.49 8.09
N LEU A 101 16.33 -2.26 9.37
CA LEU A 101 15.25 -2.97 10.07
C LEU A 101 13.88 -2.71 9.43
N GLN A 102 13.62 -1.47 9.00
CA GLN A 102 12.40 -1.11 8.29
C GLN A 102 12.26 -1.89 6.97
N GLN A 103 13.33 -2.03 6.19
CA GLN A 103 13.28 -2.68 4.88
C GLN A 103 13.35 -4.21 4.94
N ILE A 104 14.06 -4.78 5.92
CA ILE A 104 14.27 -6.23 6.02
C ILE A 104 13.13 -6.92 6.78
N ALA A 105 12.55 -6.26 7.77
CA ALA A 105 11.54 -6.88 8.64
C ALA A 105 10.18 -6.18 8.53
N VAL A 106 10.12 -4.88 8.86
CA VAL A 106 8.84 -4.20 9.08
C VAL A 106 8.02 -4.07 7.78
N THR A 107 8.66 -3.60 6.71
CA THR A 107 7.98 -3.38 5.43
C THR A 107 7.54 -4.69 4.79
N PRO A 108 8.39 -5.76 4.72
CA PRO A 108 7.94 -7.07 4.26
C PRO A 108 6.74 -7.59 5.06
N LEU A 109 6.73 -7.45 6.40
CA LEU A 109 5.60 -7.88 7.22
C LEU A 109 4.32 -7.09 6.93
N ILE A 110 4.42 -5.77 6.74
CA ILE A 110 3.27 -4.93 6.36
C ILE A 110 2.73 -5.34 4.98
N LEU A 111 3.61 -5.52 4.00
CA LEU A 111 3.24 -5.92 2.64
C LEU A 111 2.58 -7.30 2.63
N TRP A 112 3.20 -8.27 3.30
CA TRP A 112 2.68 -9.62 3.39
C TRP A 112 1.31 -9.65 4.08
N SER A 113 1.16 -8.91 5.20
CA SER A 113 -0.13 -8.79 5.90
C SER A 113 -1.19 -8.11 5.04
N TYR A 114 -0.82 -7.06 4.31
CA TYR A 114 -1.72 -6.33 3.42
C TYR A 114 -2.25 -7.23 2.31
N PHE A 115 -1.35 -7.84 1.52
CA PHE A 115 -1.74 -8.64 0.38
C PHE A 115 -2.58 -9.85 0.81
N ASN A 116 -2.23 -10.53 1.91
CA ASN A 116 -3.05 -11.63 2.42
C ASN A 116 -4.42 -11.15 2.90
N ALA A 117 -4.48 -10.07 3.69
CA ALA A 117 -5.75 -9.56 4.20
C ALA A 117 -6.68 -9.12 3.06
N MET A 118 -6.16 -8.42 2.06
CA MET A 118 -6.96 -7.96 0.92
C MET A 118 -7.39 -9.12 0.02
N THR A 119 -6.51 -10.08 -0.28
CA THR A 119 -6.87 -11.28 -1.04
C THR A 119 -7.95 -12.09 -0.32
N ALA A 120 -7.88 -12.21 1.01
CA ALA A 120 -8.89 -12.91 1.80
C ALA A 120 -10.24 -12.18 1.80
N VAL A 121 -10.26 -10.88 2.08
CA VAL A 121 -11.50 -10.11 2.22
C VAL A 121 -12.17 -9.82 0.88
N ARG A 122 -11.42 -9.78 -0.23
CA ARG A 122 -11.95 -9.53 -1.58
C ARG A 122 -12.26 -10.81 -2.36
N GLY A 123 -12.20 -11.97 -1.72
CA GLY A 123 -12.60 -13.24 -2.33
C GLY A 123 -11.60 -13.82 -3.34
N GLY A 124 -10.35 -13.33 -3.38
CA GLY A 124 -9.32 -13.89 -4.26
C GLY A 124 -9.00 -15.36 -3.95
N LEU A 125 -9.15 -15.79 -2.68
CA LEU A 125 -9.01 -17.20 -2.29
C LEU A 125 -10.14 -18.11 -2.81
N SER A 126 -11.26 -17.52 -3.23
CA SER A 126 -12.42 -18.24 -3.77
C SER A 126 -12.56 -18.15 -5.29
N ASP A 127 -11.68 -17.42 -5.98
CA ASP A 127 -11.72 -17.28 -7.43
C ASP A 127 -10.87 -18.37 -8.12
N PRO A 128 -11.49 -19.34 -8.83
CA PRO A 128 -10.76 -20.39 -9.53
C PRO A 128 -9.90 -19.86 -10.69
N SER A 129 -10.23 -18.71 -11.28
CA SER A 129 -9.49 -18.12 -12.40
C SER A 129 -8.15 -17.53 -11.94
N PHE A 130 -8.14 -16.88 -10.78
CA PHE A 130 -6.93 -16.42 -10.09
C PHE A 130 -6.02 -17.60 -9.70
N MET A 131 -6.59 -18.68 -9.14
CA MET A 131 -5.83 -19.87 -8.78
C MET A 131 -5.24 -20.59 -10.00
N ASN A 132 -5.94 -20.59 -11.14
CA ASN A 132 -5.46 -21.22 -12.37
C ASN A 132 -4.43 -20.38 -13.16
N ALA A 133 -4.44 -19.05 -13.01
CA ALA A 133 -3.55 -18.12 -13.74
C ALA A 133 -2.12 -18.05 -13.14
N HIS A 134 -1.96 -18.49 -11.90
CA HIS A 134 -0.68 -18.54 -11.20
C HIS A 134 -0.27 -20.00 -10.98
N ASP A 135 1.01 -20.26 -10.65
CA ASP A 135 1.65 -21.60 -10.61
C ASP A 135 0.94 -22.69 -9.74
N ALA A 136 -0.25 -22.44 -9.18
CA ALA A 136 -1.13 -23.46 -8.61
C ALA A 136 -1.63 -24.49 -9.65
N GLY A 137 -1.58 -24.15 -10.95
CA GLY A 137 -1.83 -25.10 -12.04
C GLY A 137 -0.84 -26.29 -12.08
N ALA A 138 0.35 -26.16 -11.49
CA ALA A 138 1.32 -27.26 -11.40
C ALA A 138 1.01 -28.26 -10.26
N TYR A 139 0.15 -27.90 -9.30
CA TYR A 139 -0.10 -28.70 -8.08
C TYR A 139 -1.56 -29.15 -7.89
N GLN A 140 -2.51 -28.75 -8.74
CA GLN A 140 -3.93 -29.14 -8.68
C GLN A 140 -4.61 -28.99 -7.29
N ARG A 141 -4.03 -28.19 -6.39
CA ARG A 141 -4.56 -27.92 -5.05
C ARG A 141 -4.69 -26.42 -4.85
N ASN A 142 -5.94 -26.01 -4.74
CA ASN A 142 -6.37 -24.68 -4.36
C ASN A 142 -6.05 -24.44 -2.88
N ASP A 143 -4.77 -24.21 -2.55
CA ASP A 143 -4.29 -24.09 -1.16
C ASP A 143 -3.76 -22.68 -0.87
N VAL A 144 -4.06 -22.16 0.32
CA VAL A 144 -3.62 -20.83 0.81
C VAL A 144 -2.11 -20.67 0.72
N ALA A 145 -1.35 -21.74 0.95
CA ALA A 145 0.10 -21.76 0.84
C ALA A 145 0.59 -21.39 -0.58
N SER A 146 -0.16 -21.75 -1.63
CA SER A 146 0.20 -21.40 -3.01
C SER A 146 0.08 -19.90 -3.28
N VAL A 147 -0.96 -19.27 -2.73
CA VAL A 147 -1.22 -17.83 -2.82
C VAL A 147 -0.17 -17.06 -2.03
N GLU A 148 0.15 -17.50 -0.82
CA GLU A 148 1.24 -16.91 -0.02
C GLU A 148 2.59 -17.00 -0.74
N GLN A 149 2.90 -18.16 -1.32
CA GLN A 149 4.13 -18.34 -2.09
C GLN A 149 4.18 -17.39 -3.31
N HIS A 150 3.06 -17.21 -4.01
CA HIS A 150 2.96 -16.26 -5.12
C HIS A 150 3.17 -14.81 -4.65
N ILE A 151 2.50 -14.42 -3.55
CA ILE A 151 2.67 -13.09 -2.94
C ILE A 151 4.15 -12.82 -2.64
N VAL A 152 4.83 -13.75 -1.96
CA VAL A 152 6.23 -13.59 -1.56
C VAL A 152 7.17 -13.56 -2.76
N LYS A 153 6.97 -14.45 -3.74
CA LYS A 153 7.93 -14.62 -4.85
C LYS A 153 7.71 -13.68 -6.02
N ARG A 154 6.47 -13.24 -6.29
CA ARG A 154 6.12 -12.48 -7.50
C ARG A 154 5.58 -11.08 -7.20
N VAL A 155 4.75 -10.91 -6.16
CA VAL A 155 4.05 -9.64 -5.91
C VAL A 155 4.84 -8.68 -5.01
N MET A 156 5.36 -9.18 -3.90
CA MET A 156 6.09 -8.39 -2.91
C MET A 156 7.40 -7.76 -3.40
N PRO A 157 8.24 -8.39 -4.25
CA PRO A 157 9.56 -7.84 -4.58
C PRO A 157 9.52 -6.42 -5.15
N TYR A 158 8.60 -6.13 -6.07
CA TYR A 158 8.47 -4.79 -6.66
C TYR A 158 7.95 -3.76 -5.65
N SER A 159 6.96 -4.14 -4.85
CA SER A 159 6.39 -3.31 -3.78
C SER A 159 7.43 -2.97 -2.69
N LEU A 160 8.31 -3.92 -2.39
CA LEU A 160 9.42 -3.77 -1.45
C LEU A 160 10.56 -2.92 -2.04
N LEU A 161 10.85 -3.07 -3.34
CA LEU A 161 11.84 -2.21 -4.00
C LEU A 161 11.37 -0.75 -4.01
N THR A 162 10.12 -0.51 -4.36
CA THR A 162 9.54 0.84 -4.41
C THR A 162 9.41 1.49 -3.03
N SER A 163 9.30 0.71 -1.95
CA SER A 163 9.28 1.25 -0.59
C SER A 163 10.58 1.92 -0.16
N TRP A 164 11.71 1.64 -0.82
CA TRP A 164 12.94 2.41 -0.61
C TRP A 164 12.75 3.89 -0.95
N GLY A 165 11.99 4.20 -2.01
CA GLY A 165 11.65 5.57 -2.39
C GLY A 165 10.76 6.30 -1.37
N VAL A 166 10.12 5.57 -0.46
CA VAL A 166 9.32 6.13 0.64
C VAL A 166 10.18 6.29 1.88
N TYR A 167 10.79 5.22 2.36
CA TYR A 167 11.43 5.23 3.67
C TYR A 167 12.80 5.91 3.65
N THR A 168 13.58 5.82 2.58
CA THR A 168 14.90 6.48 2.49
C THR A 168 14.81 7.99 2.75
N PRO A 169 13.96 8.76 2.05
CA PRO A 169 13.80 10.17 2.36
C PRO A 169 13.31 10.41 3.79
N LEU A 170 12.39 9.59 4.32
CA LEU A 170 11.92 9.74 5.70
C LEU A 170 13.05 9.57 6.74
N TYR A 171 13.98 8.64 6.52
CA TYR A 171 15.15 8.45 7.40
C TYR A 171 16.21 9.54 7.21
N ILE A 172 16.36 10.09 6.00
CA ILE A 172 17.16 11.32 5.78
C ILE A 172 16.57 12.47 6.61
N PHE A 173 15.24 12.61 6.67
CA PHE A 173 14.61 13.63 7.51
C PHE A 173 14.78 13.36 9.01
N ALA A 174 14.66 12.09 9.43
CA ALA A 174 14.93 11.72 10.82
C ALA A 174 16.36 12.07 11.24
N TYR A 175 17.33 11.93 10.33
CA TYR A 175 18.71 12.37 10.52
C TYR A 175 18.83 13.88 10.64
N ILE A 176 18.20 14.66 9.75
CA ILE A 176 18.27 16.13 9.77
C ILE A 176 17.63 16.70 11.05
N GLY A 177 16.54 16.10 11.51
CA GLY A 177 15.83 16.47 12.73
C GLY A 177 14.43 17.04 12.48
N PRO A 178 13.80 17.65 13.50
CA PRO A 178 12.40 18.06 13.44
C PRO A 178 12.15 19.14 12.38
N PHE A 179 11.23 18.86 11.45
CA PHE A 179 10.81 19.76 10.38
C PHE A 179 9.28 19.92 10.35
N ARG A 180 8.79 21.15 10.16
CA ARG A 180 7.35 21.48 10.20
C ARG A 180 6.51 20.77 9.11
N GLY A 181 7.12 20.41 7.97
CA GLY A 181 6.44 19.74 6.86
C GLY A 181 6.57 18.22 6.84
N ALA A 182 7.08 17.59 7.89
CA ALA A 182 7.33 16.14 7.91
C ALA A 182 6.05 15.33 7.61
N THR A 183 4.90 15.71 8.19
CA THR A 183 3.63 15.01 7.96
C THR A 183 3.14 15.14 6.52
N PHE A 184 3.25 16.33 5.92
CA PHE A 184 2.85 16.55 4.52
C PHE A 184 3.71 15.69 3.59
N LEU A 185 5.02 15.71 3.79
CA LEU A 185 5.95 14.93 2.99
C LEU A 185 5.76 13.43 3.15
N SER A 186 5.52 12.94 4.37
CA SER A 186 5.11 11.55 4.59
C SER A 186 3.86 11.23 3.79
N GLY A 187 2.85 12.10 3.78
CA GLY A 187 1.65 11.93 2.95
C GLY A 187 1.98 11.81 1.46
N CYS A 188 2.81 12.72 0.92
CA CYS A 188 3.21 12.71 -0.48
C CYS A 188 3.99 11.45 -0.89
N LEU A 189 4.66 10.78 0.04
CA LEU A 189 5.39 9.55 -0.23
C LEU A 189 4.51 8.30 -0.03
N PHE A 190 3.74 8.26 1.05
CA PHE A 190 2.90 7.10 1.38
C PHE A 190 1.68 6.98 0.47
N VAL A 191 1.01 8.07 0.10
CA VAL A 191 -0.21 8.00 -0.72
C VAL A 191 0.05 7.33 -2.08
N PRO A 192 1.07 7.73 -2.87
CA PRO A 192 1.38 7.06 -4.13
C PRO A 192 1.81 5.60 -3.93
N TRP A 193 2.58 5.31 -2.88
CA TRP A 193 3.00 3.93 -2.59
C TRP A 193 1.81 3.04 -2.23
N CYS A 194 0.92 3.48 -1.33
CA CYS A 194 -0.32 2.76 -1.03
C CYS A 194 -1.22 2.59 -2.26
N GLY A 195 -1.28 3.60 -3.14
CA GLY A 195 -1.98 3.49 -4.42
C GLY A 195 -1.37 2.44 -5.34
N LEU A 196 -0.03 2.36 -5.40
CA LEU A 196 0.67 1.30 -6.10
C LEU A 196 0.34 -0.07 -5.51
N LEU A 197 0.38 -0.23 -4.19
CA LEU A 197 0.04 -1.51 -3.54
C LEU A 197 -1.39 -1.94 -3.85
N SER A 198 -2.35 -1.00 -3.83
CA SER A 198 -3.73 -1.33 -4.17
C SER A 198 -3.91 -1.64 -5.64
N TYR A 199 -3.18 -0.99 -6.54
CA TYR A 199 -3.16 -1.34 -7.96
C TYR A 199 -2.55 -2.73 -8.18
N THR A 200 -1.43 -3.04 -7.53
CA THR A 200 -0.78 -4.35 -7.60
C THR A 200 -1.69 -5.46 -7.06
N GLN A 201 -2.39 -5.23 -5.94
CA GLN A 201 -3.40 -6.17 -5.42
C GLN A 201 -4.50 -6.46 -6.44
N ASP A 202 -4.90 -5.46 -7.22
CA ASP A 202 -6.01 -5.57 -8.17
C ASP A 202 -5.60 -6.18 -9.52
N CYS A 203 -4.33 -6.09 -9.89
CA CYS A 203 -3.84 -6.60 -11.17
C CYS A 203 -3.18 -7.97 -11.07
N GLU A 204 -2.62 -8.31 -9.90
CA GLU A 204 -1.81 -9.52 -9.71
C GLU A 204 -2.45 -10.50 -8.72
N LEU A 205 -3.50 -10.10 -7.98
CA LEU A 205 -4.07 -10.90 -6.89
C LEU A 205 -5.60 -11.04 -6.91
N LEU A 206 -6.28 -10.39 -7.85
CA LEU A 206 -7.73 -10.36 -8.07
C LEU A 206 -7.98 -10.31 -9.58
#